data_AF-A0A1Q3JL98-F1
#
_entry.id   AF-A0A1Q3JL98-F1
#
_cell.length_a   1.000
_cell.length_b   1.000
_cell.length_c   1.000
_cell.angle_alpha   90.00
_cell.angle_beta   90.00
_cell.angle_gamma   90.00
#
_symmetry.space_group_name_H-M   'P 1'
#
loop_
_entity.id
_entity.type
_entity.pdbx_description
1 polymer ?
#
loop_
_entity_poly.entity_id
_entity_poly.type
_entity_poly.pdbx_seq_one_letter_code
_entity_poly.pdbx_strand_id
1 'polypeptide(L)'
;MAGKAVAVTALALGCGVFAFATWKTDKPKPDKAPDQPARQVVAFEPLKPGPTLGAPGADPPQLTAPDASATSTSTPSAPSGGGPPTPGETRAAERRAALAAIRGAPILVFSQSGGGAARSAPMAAEPIVPALVPTAAEGGTELDQLRKGSTIGQARATRLPDRNFLIVAGSALPCTLQMAMDTATPGYVNCLVPRDVYSDNGAVILMEKGTRVLGEYRSSLRQGQRRLFVLWTRAVTPAGVAISLASPAADALGRAGFDGDIDTHFWDRFGAAFLLSIVDDGTYALVGRDAGSASARLPSDAAGIALQNSVNIPPSLRRAQGSEVSIFVAQDFDFSSVYALQAR
;
A
#
# COMPACT_ATOMS: atom_id res chain seq x y z
N MET A 1 60.84 4.21 33.58
CA MET A 1 59.63 3.63 34.20
C MET A 1 58.45 4.59 34.32
N ALA A 2 58.64 5.91 34.20
CA ALA A 2 57.55 6.90 34.32
C ALA A 2 56.47 6.84 33.22
N GLY A 3 56.82 6.51 31.96
CA GLY A 3 55.86 6.44 30.85
C GLY A 3 54.83 5.30 30.95
N LYS A 4 55.20 4.19 31.60
CA LYS A 4 54.29 3.05 31.81
C LYS A 4 53.23 3.36 32.88
N ALA A 5 53.57 4.19 33.87
CA ALA A 5 52.63 4.58 34.93
C ALA A 5 51.53 5.53 34.40
N VAL A 6 51.87 6.44 33.48
CA VAL A 6 50.92 7.38 32.87
C VAL A 6 49.95 6.68 31.91
N ALA A 7 50.42 5.67 31.17
CA ALA A 7 49.56 4.91 30.27
C ALA A 7 48.53 4.05 31.02
N VAL A 8 48.92 3.46 32.15
CA VAL A 8 48.02 2.63 32.98
C VAL A 8 46.98 3.49 33.70
N THR A 9 47.34 4.69 34.16
CA THR A 9 46.37 5.60 34.79
C THR A 9 45.39 6.21 33.78
N ALA A 10 45.83 6.50 32.55
CA ALA A 10 44.93 6.97 31.49
C ALA A 10 43.93 5.88 31.05
N LEU A 11 44.38 4.62 30.98
CA LEU A 11 43.52 3.48 30.62
C LEU A 11 42.52 3.15 31.74
N ALA A 12 42.94 3.22 33.00
CA ALA A 12 42.03 3.06 34.14
C ALA A 12 40.98 4.16 34.23
N LEU A 13 41.34 5.42 33.94
CA LEU A 13 40.39 6.53 33.88
C LEU A 13 39.44 6.40 32.69
N GLY A 14 39.92 5.95 31.52
CA GLY A 14 39.09 5.69 30.35
C GLY A 14 38.06 4.58 30.59
N CYS A 15 38.48 3.45 31.19
CA CYS A 15 37.56 2.37 31.56
C CYS A 15 36.56 2.78 32.65
N GLY A 16 36.98 3.62 33.61
CA GLY A 16 36.08 4.15 34.65
C GLY A 16 34.98 5.05 34.09
N VAL A 17 35.31 5.92 33.12
CA VAL A 17 34.32 6.78 32.45
C VAL A 17 33.39 5.96 31.55
N PHE A 18 33.89 4.92 30.89
CA PHE A 18 33.06 4.02 30.07
C PHE A 18 32.10 3.20 30.93
N ALA A 19 32.57 2.65 32.06
CA ALA A 19 31.73 1.92 33.01
C ALA A 19 30.63 2.83 33.59
N PHE A 20 30.97 4.08 33.95
CA PHE A 20 30.01 5.06 34.46
C PHE A 20 28.99 5.52 33.39
N ALA A 21 29.40 5.64 32.14
CA ALA A 21 28.50 5.99 31.03
C ALA A 21 27.57 4.83 30.62
N THR A 22 27.99 3.58 30.83
CA THR A 22 27.15 2.38 30.57
C THR A 22 26.22 2.02 31.73
N TRP A 23 26.38 2.63 32.91
CA TRP A 23 25.48 2.41 34.02
C TRP A 23 24.18 3.17 33.77
N LYS A 24 23.19 2.45 33.23
CA LYS A 24 21.82 2.93 33.02
C LYS A 24 21.29 3.55 34.32
N THR A 25 21.16 4.88 34.30
CA THR A 25 20.30 5.59 35.24
C THR A 25 18.87 5.36 34.77
N ASP A 26 18.19 4.38 35.35
CA ASP A 26 16.74 4.27 35.29
C ASP A 26 16.16 5.50 36.01
N LYS A 27 15.99 6.60 35.26
CA LYS A 27 15.27 7.76 35.75
C LYS A 27 13.80 7.36 35.90
N PRO A 28 13.20 7.42 37.10
CA PRO A 28 11.76 7.24 37.23
C PRO A 28 11.06 8.32 36.40
N LYS A 29 10.15 7.87 35.54
CA LYS A 29 9.33 8.73 34.69
C LYS A 29 8.53 9.67 35.60
N PRO A 30 8.51 10.99 35.36
CA PRO A 30 7.73 11.88 36.20
C PRO A 30 6.25 11.50 36.09
N ASP A 31 5.60 11.32 37.24
CA ASP A 31 4.17 11.07 37.32
C ASP A 31 3.44 12.19 36.56
N LYS A 32 2.65 11.79 35.56
CA LYS A 32 1.76 12.73 34.87
C LYS A 32 0.76 13.24 35.90
N ALA A 33 0.73 14.56 36.08
CA ALA A 33 -0.32 15.23 36.84
C ALA A 33 -1.70 14.76 36.33
N PRO A 34 -2.70 14.56 37.21
CA PRO A 34 -4.04 14.19 36.80
C PRO A 34 -4.57 15.22 35.79
N ASP A 35 -5.10 14.71 34.68
CA ASP A 35 -5.70 15.50 33.62
C ASP A 35 -6.95 16.20 34.21
N GLN A 36 -6.79 17.45 34.64
CA GLN A 36 -7.92 18.26 35.08
C GLN A 36 -8.74 18.55 33.83
N PRO A 37 -10.04 18.16 33.78
CA PRO A 37 -10.85 18.40 32.59
C PRO A 37 -10.93 19.91 32.34
N ALA A 38 -10.68 20.31 31.09
CA ALA A 38 -10.74 21.69 30.67
C ALA A 38 -12.09 22.32 31.09
N ARG A 39 -12.05 23.23 32.05
CA ARG A 39 -13.23 24.00 32.47
C ARG A 39 -13.59 24.93 31.32
N GLN A 40 -14.74 24.71 30.70
CA GLN A 40 -15.29 25.56 29.66
C GLN A 40 -15.63 26.93 30.24
N VAL A 41 -14.78 27.94 29.99
CA VAL A 41 -14.96 29.32 30.49
C VAL A 41 -15.78 30.18 29.52
N VAL A 42 -16.27 29.61 28.41
CA VAL A 42 -17.05 30.35 27.42
C VAL A 42 -18.51 29.90 27.50
N ALA A 43 -19.39 30.84 27.83
CA ALA A 43 -20.83 30.64 27.79
C ALA A 43 -21.24 30.24 26.36
N PHE A 44 -22.08 29.22 26.26
CA PHE A 44 -22.59 28.72 24.98
C PHE A 44 -23.53 29.77 24.36
N GLU A 45 -23.10 30.38 23.25
CA GLU A 45 -23.95 31.24 22.43
C GLU A 45 -24.60 30.37 21.34
N PRO A 46 -25.93 30.21 21.33
CA PRO A 46 -26.59 29.36 20.35
C PRO A 46 -26.44 29.94 18.93
N LEU A 47 -26.10 29.06 17.98
CA LEU A 47 -25.99 29.41 16.55
C LEU A 47 -27.31 29.99 16.03
N LYS A 48 -27.21 31.17 15.40
CA LYS A 48 -28.31 31.78 14.65
C LYS A 48 -28.73 30.83 13.52
N PRO A 49 -30.01 30.45 13.39
CA PRO A 49 -30.44 29.51 12.35
C PRO A 49 -30.10 30.05 10.94
N GLY A 50 -29.40 29.24 10.15
CA GLY A 50 -29.18 29.52 8.73
C GLY A 50 -30.47 29.36 7.92
N PRO A 51 -30.52 29.90 6.69
CA PRO A 51 -31.70 29.83 5.84
C PRO A 51 -32.09 28.37 5.56
N THR A 52 -33.37 28.06 5.71
CA THR A 52 -33.94 26.74 5.43
C THR A 52 -34.75 26.79 4.14
N LEU A 53 -35.05 25.64 3.54
CA LEU A 53 -35.85 25.55 2.31
C LEU A 53 -37.27 26.13 2.46
N GLY A 54 -37.76 26.37 3.69
CA GLY A 54 -39.03 27.04 3.97
C GLY A 54 -38.93 28.56 4.18
N ALA A 55 -37.72 29.12 4.28
CA ALA A 55 -37.46 30.56 4.39
C ALA A 55 -36.12 30.90 3.71
N PRO A 56 -36.12 31.08 2.37
CA PRO A 56 -34.94 31.46 1.62
C PRO A 56 -34.45 32.86 2.04
N GLY A 57 -33.13 33.03 2.16
CA GLY A 57 -32.53 34.36 2.33
C GLY A 57 -32.76 35.27 1.13
N ALA A 58 -32.32 36.53 1.24
CA ALA A 58 -32.72 37.63 0.35
C ALA A 58 -32.35 37.52 -1.15
N ASP A 59 -31.76 36.43 -1.64
CA ASP A 59 -31.53 36.17 -3.07
C ASP A 59 -31.38 34.66 -3.36
N PRO A 60 -32.47 33.91 -3.60
CA PRO A 60 -32.37 32.55 -4.11
C PRO A 60 -32.09 32.57 -5.63
N PRO A 61 -31.10 31.81 -6.15
CA PRO A 61 -30.93 31.65 -7.58
C PRO A 61 -32.15 30.91 -8.17
N GLN A 62 -32.92 31.60 -9.02
CA GLN A 62 -34.05 31.01 -9.74
C GLN A 62 -33.52 30.10 -10.86
N LEU A 63 -33.77 28.80 -10.72
CA LEU A 63 -33.72 27.86 -11.84
C LEU A 63 -35.01 28.06 -12.66
N THR A 64 -34.94 28.90 -13.68
CA THR A 64 -36.00 29.01 -14.67
C THR A 64 -36.14 27.67 -15.41
N ALA A 65 -37.30 27.03 -15.23
CA ALA A 65 -37.73 25.95 -16.11
C ALA A 65 -37.90 26.53 -17.53
N PRO A 66 -37.54 25.80 -18.61
CA PRO A 66 -37.83 26.26 -19.96
C PRO A 66 -39.34 26.17 -20.18
N ASP A 67 -39.99 27.32 -20.30
CA ASP A 67 -41.38 27.44 -20.69
C ASP A 67 -41.61 26.77 -22.05
N ALA A 68 -42.64 25.93 -22.08
CA ALA A 68 -43.29 25.54 -23.30
C ALA A 68 -44.04 26.76 -23.87
N SER A 69 -43.64 27.20 -25.07
CA SER A 69 -44.45 27.78 -26.16
C SER A 69 -43.81 29.04 -26.75
N ALA A 70 -43.11 28.88 -27.88
CA ALA A 70 -43.15 29.87 -28.97
C ALA A 70 -42.58 29.27 -30.27
N THR A 71 -43.49 29.09 -31.23
CA THR A 71 -43.28 28.76 -32.63
C THR A 71 -42.40 29.78 -33.37
N SER A 72 -41.44 29.31 -34.16
CA SER A 72 -41.19 29.81 -35.53
C SER A 72 -40.20 28.93 -36.31
N THR A 73 -40.76 28.23 -37.30
CA THR A 73 -40.30 28.17 -38.70
C THR A 73 -38.81 27.99 -38.99
N SER A 74 -38.41 26.78 -39.41
CA SER A 74 -37.68 26.60 -40.67
C SER A 74 -37.73 25.13 -41.13
N THR A 75 -38.28 24.96 -42.33
CA THR A 75 -38.32 23.72 -43.10
C THR A 75 -36.90 23.32 -43.51
N PRO A 76 -36.58 22.01 -43.50
CA PRO A 76 -36.01 21.43 -44.71
C PRO A 76 -36.75 20.16 -45.16
N SER A 77 -36.99 20.16 -46.45
CA SER A 77 -37.59 19.19 -47.34
C SER A 77 -37.20 17.73 -47.09
N ALA A 78 -38.21 16.86 -47.06
CA ALA A 78 -38.06 15.41 -47.23
C ALA A 78 -37.80 15.07 -48.72
N PRO A 79 -36.95 14.06 -49.03
CA PRO A 79 -37.07 13.31 -50.27
C PRO A 79 -38.20 12.29 -50.11
N SER A 80 -39.15 12.36 -51.03
CA SER A 80 -40.26 11.42 -51.19
C SER A 80 -39.81 10.11 -51.85
N GLY A 81 -40.44 9.01 -51.43
CA GLY A 81 -40.79 7.88 -52.31
C GLY A 81 -39.92 6.62 -52.20
N GLY A 82 -40.52 5.52 -51.71
CA GLY A 82 -40.02 4.17 -51.92
C GLY A 82 -40.78 3.14 -51.09
N GLY A 83 -41.63 2.34 -51.74
CA GLY A 83 -42.45 1.28 -51.12
C GLY A 83 -41.66 0.07 -50.57
N PRO A 84 -42.36 -1.00 -50.14
CA PRO A 84 -41.77 -2.07 -49.33
C PRO A 84 -40.62 -2.81 -50.04
N PRO A 85 -39.57 -3.24 -49.31
CA PRO A 85 -38.34 -3.72 -49.91
C PRO A 85 -38.51 -5.08 -50.60
N THR A 86 -37.94 -5.18 -51.81
CA THR A 86 -37.83 -6.42 -52.57
C THR A 86 -36.63 -7.25 -52.06
N PRO A 87 -36.67 -8.60 -52.11
CA PRO A 87 -35.67 -9.48 -51.46
C PRO A 87 -34.23 -9.48 -52.02
N GLY A 88 -33.85 -8.50 -52.85
CA GLY A 88 -32.56 -8.43 -53.54
C GLY A 88 -31.50 -7.56 -52.87
N GLU A 89 -31.88 -6.55 -52.09
CA GLU A 89 -30.95 -5.55 -51.53
C GLU A 89 -30.24 -5.99 -50.24
N THR A 90 -30.78 -6.97 -49.53
CA THR A 90 -30.20 -7.48 -48.26
C THR A 90 -28.88 -8.21 -48.48
N ARG A 91 -28.73 -9.00 -49.56
CA ARG A 91 -27.49 -9.76 -49.83
C ARG A 91 -26.28 -8.89 -50.13
N ALA A 92 -26.46 -7.74 -50.76
CA ALA A 92 -25.34 -6.84 -51.09
C ALA A 92 -24.83 -6.07 -49.87
N ALA A 93 -25.72 -5.73 -48.92
CA ALA A 93 -25.35 -5.15 -47.63
C ALA A 93 -24.67 -6.19 -46.72
N GLU A 94 -25.21 -7.42 -46.68
CA GLU A 94 -24.68 -8.54 -45.90
C GLU A 94 -23.28 -8.98 -46.36
N ARG A 95 -23.04 -9.00 -47.69
CA ARG A 95 -21.72 -9.29 -48.26
C ARG A 95 -20.67 -8.23 -47.91
N ARG A 96 -21.05 -6.96 -47.79
CA ARG A 96 -20.14 -5.88 -47.36
C ARG A 96 -19.81 -5.97 -45.87
N ALA A 97 -20.79 -6.35 -45.02
CA ALA A 97 -20.56 -6.59 -43.60
C ALA A 97 -19.66 -7.81 -43.35
N ALA A 98 -19.83 -8.90 -44.10
CA ALA A 98 -18.99 -10.09 -43.99
C ALA A 98 -17.53 -9.83 -44.40
N LEU A 99 -17.30 -9.03 -45.46
CA LEU A 99 -15.95 -8.63 -45.88
C LEU A 99 -15.26 -7.71 -44.87
N ALA A 100 -16.02 -6.89 -44.12
CA ALA A 100 -15.48 -6.06 -43.05
C ALA A 100 -15.07 -6.90 -41.82
N ALA A 101 -15.82 -7.97 -41.51
CA ALA A 101 -15.50 -8.88 -40.40
C ALA A 101 -14.20 -9.68 -40.65
N ILE A 102 -13.91 -10.06 -41.90
CA ILE A 102 -12.67 -10.78 -42.26
C ILE A 102 -11.41 -9.91 -42.08
N ARG A 103 -11.52 -8.58 -42.26
CA ARG A 103 -10.37 -7.66 -42.11
C ARG A 103 -10.01 -7.33 -40.65
N GLY A 104 -10.83 -7.73 -39.68
CA GLY A 104 -10.66 -7.37 -38.27
C GLY A 104 -10.28 -8.53 -37.34
N ALA A 105 -10.15 -9.76 -37.83
CA ALA A 105 -9.89 -10.92 -36.98
C ALA A 105 -8.38 -11.11 -36.71
N PRO A 106 -7.92 -11.10 -35.44
CA PRO A 106 -6.54 -11.44 -35.09
C PRO A 106 -6.26 -12.93 -35.31
N ILE A 107 -5.13 -13.25 -35.95
CA ILE A 107 -4.67 -14.63 -36.18
C ILE A 107 -4.16 -15.21 -34.86
N LEU A 108 -4.88 -16.20 -34.32
CA LEU A 108 -4.45 -16.97 -33.15
C LEU A 108 -3.48 -18.07 -33.61
N VAL A 109 -2.20 -17.94 -33.25
CA VAL A 109 -1.19 -18.99 -33.45
C VAL A 109 -1.07 -19.79 -32.16
N PHE A 110 -1.49 -21.05 -32.19
CA PHE A 110 -1.23 -22.02 -31.13
C PHE A 110 0.17 -22.62 -31.32
N SER A 111 1.08 -22.35 -30.38
CA SER A 111 2.34 -23.09 -30.25
C SER A 111 2.21 -24.08 -29.10
N GLN A 112 2.30 -25.37 -29.41
CA GLN A 112 2.23 -26.47 -28.46
C GLN A 112 3.67 -26.92 -28.16
N SER A 113 4.22 -26.50 -27.02
CA SER A 113 5.55 -26.97 -26.57
C SER A 113 5.38 -28.12 -25.57
N GLY A 114 5.41 -29.35 -26.09
CA GLY A 114 5.59 -30.57 -25.31
C GLY A 114 7.06 -30.86 -25.06
N GLY A 115 7.43 -31.09 -23.81
CA GLY A 115 8.78 -31.50 -23.40
C GLY A 115 9.06 -32.99 -23.62
N GLY A 116 10.35 -33.33 -23.78
CA GLY A 116 10.82 -34.71 -23.85
C GLY A 116 12.34 -34.79 -24.07
N ALA A 117 13.02 -35.60 -23.27
CA ALA A 117 14.45 -35.60 -23.00
C ALA A 117 15.36 -36.34 -24.02
N ALA A 118 16.60 -35.87 -24.09
CA ALA A 118 17.90 -36.54 -24.30
C ALA A 118 18.06 -37.73 -25.29
N ARG A 119 18.98 -37.57 -26.26
CA ARG A 119 19.96 -38.61 -26.68
C ARG A 119 21.14 -38.00 -27.48
N SER A 120 22.25 -38.71 -27.42
CA SER A 120 23.67 -38.33 -27.60
C SER A 120 24.21 -38.42 -29.05
N ALA A 121 25.11 -37.48 -29.42
CA ALA A 121 26.34 -37.46 -30.29
C ALA A 121 26.48 -38.37 -31.56
N PRO A 122 27.34 -38.06 -32.59
CA PRO A 122 28.52 -37.17 -32.57
C PRO A 122 28.71 -36.20 -33.78
N MET A 123 29.82 -35.46 -33.64
CA MET A 123 30.43 -34.33 -34.34
C MET A 123 30.68 -34.46 -35.86
N ALA A 124 30.47 -33.36 -36.60
CA ALA A 124 31.18 -32.99 -37.83
C ALA A 124 31.35 -31.46 -37.89
N ALA A 125 32.50 -31.01 -38.38
CA ALA A 125 33.07 -29.69 -38.18
C ALA A 125 32.80 -28.69 -39.32
N GLU A 126 32.69 -27.41 -38.91
CA GLU A 126 32.91 -26.12 -39.63
C GLU A 126 31.89 -25.62 -40.68
N PRO A 127 31.84 -24.27 -40.95
CA PRO A 127 32.53 -23.15 -40.31
C PRO A 127 31.57 -22.14 -39.62
N ILE A 128 32.16 -21.39 -38.68
CA ILE A 128 31.55 -20.30 -37.92
C ILE A 128 31.25 -19.13 -38.86
N VAL A 129 29.98 -18.90 -39.14
CA VAL A 129 29.46 -17.58 -39.52
C VAL A 129 28.74 -17.02 -38.30
N PRO A 130 29.04 -15.80 -37.82
CA PRO A 130 28.22 -15.16 -36.81
C PRO A 130 26.91 -14.77 -37.51
N ALA A 131 25.97 -15.70 -37.56
CA ALA A 131 24.59 -15.34 -37.78
C ALA A 131 24.22 -14.45 -36.60
N LEU A 132 24.02 -13.15 -36.86
CA LEU A 132 23.19 -12.31 -36.02
C LEU A 132 21.89 -13.07 -35.82
N VAL A 133 21.77 -13.76 -34.69
CA VAL A 133 20.48 -14.11 -34.15
C VAL A 133 19.90 -12.77 -33.76
N PRO A 134 18.87 -12.22 -34.45
CA PRO A 134 18.12 -11.17 -33.83
C PRO A 134 17.47 -11.87 -32.64
N THR A 135 18.02 -11.64 -31.45
CA THR A 135 17.26 -11.81 -30.24
C THR A 135 16.12 -10.82 -30.40
N ALA A 136 14.99 -11.27 -30.93
CA ALA A 136 13.74 -10.55 -30.88
C ALA A 136 13.27 -10.55 -29.42
N ALA A 137 14.07 -9.91 -28.57
CA ALA A 137 13.60 -9.26 -27.37
C ALA A 137 12.91 -7.98 -27.84
N GLU A 138 11.76 -8.11 -28.51
CA GLU A 138 10.78 -7.04 -28.59
C GLU A 138 10.03 -6.96 -27.24
N GLY A 139 10.80 -6.85 -26.16
CA GLY A 139 10.35 -6.19 -24.96
C GLY A 139 10.58 -4.71 -25.22
N GLY A 140 9.58 -4.03 -25.79
CA GLY A 140 9.63 -2.58 -25.99
C GLY A 140 10.13 -1.87 -24.72
N THR A 141 10.88 -0.79 -24.91
CA THR A 141 11.46 -0.04 -23.80
C THR A 141 10.38 0.35 -22.79
N GLU A 142 10.72 0.56 -21.51
CA GLU A 142 9.77 1.10 -20.52
C GLU A 142 9.09 2.37 -21.04
N LEU A 143 9.83 3.15 -21.83
CA LEU A 143 9.33 4.31 -22.55
C LEU A 143 8.32 3.95 -23.65
N ASP A 144 8.50 2.86 -24.41
CA ASP A 144 7.50 2.36 -25.37
C ASP A 144 6.22 1.86 -24.67
N GLN A 145 6.33 1.31 -23.46
CA GLN A 145 5.16 0.95 -22.65
C GLN A 145 4.43 2.19 -22.12
N LEU A 146 5.15 3.21 -21.67
CA LEU A 146 4.59 4.49 -21.24
C LEU A 146 4.05 5.34 -22.43
N ARG A 147 4.59 5.15 -23.65
CA ARG A 147 4.15 5.80 -24.90
C ARG A 147 2.97 5.11 -25.58
N LYS A 148 2.61 3.89 -25.16
CA LYS A 148 1.29 3.32 -25.45
C LYS A 148 0.26 4.16 -24.69
N GLY A 149 -0.01 5.36 -25.24
CA GLY A 149 -1.04 6.26 -24.72
C GLY A 149 -2.30 5.45 -24.53
N SER A 150 -2.93 5.62 -23.36
CA SER A 150 -4.16 4.94 -22.98
C SER A 150 -5.12 4.97 -24.17
N THR A 151 -5.29 3.84 -24.85
CA THR A 151 -6.36 3.69 -25.83
C THR A 151 -7.63 4.02 -25.07
N ILE A 152 -8.38 5.04 -25.52
CA ILE A 152 -9.64 5.41 -24.89
C ILE A 152 -10.60 4.24 -25.08
N GLY A 153 -10.61 3.33 -24.11
CA GLY A 153 -11.49 2.17 -24.08
C GLY A 153 -12.88 2.57 -23.63
N GLN A 154 -13.89 1.84 -24.08
CA GLN A 154 -15.24 1.95 -23.51
C GLN A 154 -15.36 1.03 -22.29
N ALA A 155 -15.61 1.59 -21.11
CA ALA A 155 -16.03 0.85 -19.93
C ALA A 155 -17.57 0.69 -19.92
N ARG A 156 -18.06 -0.48 -19.53
CA ARG A 156 -19.52 -0.72 -19.38
C ARG A 156 -19.93 -0.59 -17.92
N ALA A 157 -20.94 0.24 -17.67
CA ALA A 157 -21.56 0.31 -16.35
C ALA A 157 -22.43 -0.94 -16.10
N THR A 158 -22.41 -1.45 -14.87
CA THR A 158 -23.27 -2.54 -14.41
C THR A 158 -23.93 -2.10 -13.10
N ARG A 159 -25.14 -2.61 -12.80
CA ARG A 159 -25.76 -2.40 -11.50
C ARG A 159 -25.16 -3.34 -10.46
N LEU A 160 -24.92 -2.82 -9.26
CA LEU A 160 -24.58 -3.64 -8.10
C LEU A 160 -25.77 -4.56 -7.73
N PRO A 161 -25.51 -5.74 -7.13
CA PRO A 161 -26.53 -6.59 -6.51
C PRO A 161 -27.20 -5.87 -5.33
N ASP A 162 -28.00 -6.59 -4.55
CA ASP A 162 -28.76 -6.00 -3.44
C ASP A 162 -27.84 -5.25 -2.45
N ARG A 163 -27.93 -3.92 -2.50
CA ARG A 163 -27.11 -3.00 -1.70
C ARG A 163 -27.40 -3.08 -0.21
N ASN A 164 -28.48 -3.76 0.20
CA ASN A 164 -28.78 -4.02 1.60
C ASN A 164 -27.83 -5.06 2.23
N PHE A 165 -27.23 -5.93 1.42
CA PHE A 165 -26.37 -7.02 1.89
C PHE A 165 -24.93 -6.92 1.40
N LEU A 166 -24.54 -5.75 0.88
CA LEU A 166 -23.25 -5.55 0.26
C LEU A 166 -22.43 -4.51 1.03
N ILE A 167 -21.16 -4.80 1.28
CA ILE A 167 -20.13 -3.78 1.60
C ILE A 167 -19.25 -3.66 0.36
N VAL A 168 -19.16 -2.46 -0.22
CA VAL A 168 -18.47 -2.26 -1.51
C VAL A 168 -16.97 -2.05 -1.30
N ALA A 169 -16.19 -2.50 -2.26
CA ALA A 169 -14.78 -2.15 -2.39
C ALA A 169 -14.57 -0.62 -2.37
N GLY A 170 -13.47 -0.20 -1.73
CA GLY A 170 -13.16 1.21 -1.49
C GLY A 170 -13.66 1.77 -0.16
N SER A 171 -14.51 1.03 0.57
CA SER A 171 -14.88 1.39 1.93
C SER A 171 -13.74 1.14 2.92
N ALA A 172 -13.75 1.88 4.03
CA ALA A 172 -12.76 1.77 5.11
C ALA A 172 -13.44 1.28 6.39
N LEU A 173 -13.02 0.13 6.90
CA LEU A 173 -13.56 -0.45 8.13
C LEU A 173 -12.61 -0.15 9.29
N PRO A 174 -13.02 0.66 10.28
CA PRO A 174 -12.19 0.94 11.45
C PRO A 174 -12.02 -0.32 12.29
N CYS A 175 -10.82 -0.54 12.81
CA CYS A 175 -10.50 -1.68 13.65
C CYS A 175 -9.48 -1.29 14.72
N THR A 176 -9.51 -1.97 15.86
CA THR A 176 -8.60 -1.72 16.98
C THR A 176 -7.74 -2.96 17.21
N LEU A 177 -6.41 -2.82 17.18
CA LEU A 177 -5.51 -3.96 17.38
C LEU A 177 -5.72 -4.57 18.76
N GLN A 178 -5.93 -5.88 18.86
CA GLN A 178 -6.07 -6.56 20.16
C GLN A 178 -4.72 -6.98 20.75
N MET A 179 -3.74 -7.27 19.88
CA MET A 179 -2.41 -7.70 20.27
C MET A 179 -1.37 -6.69 19.79
N ALA A 180 -0.27 -6.58 20.54
CA ALA A 180 0.93 -5.93 20.04
C ALA A 180 1.53 -6.78 18.91
N MET A 181 2.27 -6.12 18.03
CA MET A 181 2.93 -6.77 16.90
C MET A 181 4.32 -6.19 16.70
N ASP A 182 5.22 -7.05 16.24
CA ASP A 182 6.61 -6.74 15.94
C ASP A 182 7.01 -7.43 14.63
N THR A 183 7.52 -6.65 13.68
CA THR A 183 7.95 -7.16 12.36
C THR A 183 9.32 -7.81 12.36
N ALA A 184 10.00 -7.86 13.51
CA ALA A 184 11.18 -8.69 13.71
C ALA A 184 10.90 -10.17 13.41
N THR A 185 9.66 -10.63 13.65
CA THR A 185 9.21 -11.98 13.31
C THR A 185 7.90 -11.93 12.52
N PRO A 186 7.72 -12.78 11.48
CA PRO A 186 6.47 -12.85 10.75
C PRO A 186 5.40 -13.48 11.64
N GLY A 187 4.15 -13.07 11.48
CA GLY A 187 3.10 -13.57 12.36
C GLY A 187 1.69 -13.17 11.98
N TYR A 188 0.78 -13.48 12.88
CA TYR A 188 -0.62 -13.13 12.79
C TYR A 188 -0.95 -11.97 13.71
N VAL A 189 -1.94 -11.19 13.30
CA VAL A 189 -2.47 -10.06 14.05
C VAL A 189 -3.99 -10.16 14.09
N ASN A 190 -4.58 -9.75 15.20
CA ASN A 190 -6.01 -9.73 15.36
C ASN A 190 -6.46 -8.32 15.76
N CYS A 191 -7.56 -7.85 15.18
CA CYS A 191 -8.18 -6.58 15.52
C CYS A 191 -9.68 -6.74 15.75
N LEU A 192 -10.26 -5.82 16.51
CA LEU A 192 -11.67 -5.80 16.85
C LEU A 192 -12.32 -4.56 16.24
N VAL A 193 -13.43 -4.78 15.53
CA VAL A 193 -14.25 -3.69 14.98
C VAL A 193 -15.00 -2.99 16.12
N PRO A 194 -14.76 -1.70 16.39
CA PRO A 194 -15.32 -1.03 17.57
C PRO A 194 -16.77 -0.57 17.39
N ARG A 195 -17.27 -0.48 16.14
CA ARG A 195 -18.60 0.05 15.80
C ARG A 195 -19.28 -0.80 14.73
N ASP A 196 -20.59 -0.70 14.66
CA ASP A 196 -21.38 -1.41 13.65
C ASP A 196 -21.00 -0.91 12.23
N VAL A 197 -20.77 -1.86 11.32
CA VAL A 197 -20.50 -1.63 9.91
C VAL A 197 -21.77 -1.91 9.13
N TYR A 198 -22.21 -0.89 8.40
CA TYR A 198 -23.44 -0.92 7.64
C TYR A 198 -23.20 -1.39 6.20
N SER A 199 -24.29 -1.78 5.56
CA SER A 199 -24.40 -2.00 4.12
C SER A 199 -24.09 -0.73 3.32
N ASP A 200 -23.88 -0.88 2.02
CA ASP A 200 -23.56 0.20 1.08
C ASP A 200 -24.58 1.34 1.08
N ASN A 201 -25.86 1.01 1.28
CA ASN A 201 -26.93 2.00 1.42
C ASN A 201 -27.18 2.48 2.86
N GLY A 202 -26.43 1.97 3.85
CA GLY A 202 -26.55 2.34 5.26
C GLY A 202 -27.76 1.74 5.98
N ALA A 203 -28.52 0.84 5.35
CA ALA A 203 -29.79 0.37 5.88
C ALA A 203 -29.67 -0.80 6.87
N VAL A 204 -28.69 -1.68 6.66
CA VAL A 204 -28.54 -2.94 7.42
C VAL A 204 -27.16 -3.00 8.05
N ILE A 205 -27.05 -3.47 9.28
CA ILE A 205 -25.77 -3.77 9.92
C ILE A 205 -25.32 -5.15 9.41
N LEU A 206 -24.18 -5.20 8.72
CA LEU A 206 -23.64 -6.45 8.16
C LEU A 206 -22.49 -7.02 9.00
N MET A 207 -21.78 -6.17 9.74
CA MET A 207 -20.81 -6.61 10.73
C MET A 207 -21.04 -5.81 12.01
N GLU A 208 -21.43 -6.49 13.09
CA GLU A 208 -21.69 -5.85 14.36
C GLU A 208 -20.37 -5.43 15.04
N LYS A 209 -20.48 -4.44 15.93
CA LYS A 209 -19.41 -4.11 16.87
C LYS A 209 -18.96 -5.37 17.62
N GLY A 210 -17.66 -5.52 17.80
CA GLY A 210 -17.07 -6.74 18.36
C GLY A 210 -16.75 -7.82 17.34
N THR A 211 -16.95 -7.55 16.04
CA THR A 211 -16.43 -8.42 14.97
C THR A 211 -14.91 -8.54 15.09
N ARG A 212 -14.41 -9.78 15.13
CA ARG A 212 -12.97 -10.09 15.22
C ARG A 212 -12.41 -10.29 13.83
N VAL A 213 -11.28 -9.68 13.53
CA VAL A 213 -10.64 -9.73 12.22
C VAL A 213 -9.22 -10.25 12.36
N LEU A 214 -8.97 -11.39 11.73
CA LEU A 214 -7.66 -12.01 11.62
C LEU A 214 -6.94 -11.47 10.39
N GLY A 215 -5.66 -11.14 10.58
CA GLY A 215 -4.74 -10.78 9.53
C GLY A 215 -3.38 -11.42 9.73
N GLU A 216 -2.56 -11.29 8.70
CA GLU A 216 -1.19 -11.76 8.67
C GLU A 216 -0.27 -10.65 8.19
N TYR A 217 0.96 -10.67 8.70
CA TYR A 217 1.99 -9.74 8.31
C TYR A 217 3.30 -10.49 8.13
N ARG A 218 4.10 -10.03 7.16
CA ARG A 218 5.41 -10.61 6.88
C ARG A 218 6.47 -9.90 7.71
N SER A 219 7.52 -10.63 8.06
CA SER A 219 8.74 -10.04 8.61
C SER A 219 9.44 -9.21 7.55
N SER A 220 10.25 -8.27 8.02
CA SER A 220 11.11 -7.36 7.26
C SER A 220 10.39 -6.14 6.68
N LEU A 221 10.80 -4.98 7.17
CA LEU A 221 10.66 -3.72 6.46
C LEU A 221 11.92 -3.47 5.63
N ARG A 222 11.79 -2.76 4.52
CA ARG A 222 12.96 -2.28 3.78
C ARG A 222 13.51 -1.01 4.44
N GLN A 223 14.81 -0.74 4.23
CA GLN A 223 15.39 0.54 4.63
C GLN A 223 14.63 1.69 3.96
N GLY A 224 14.32 2.73 4.73
CA GLY A 224 13.48 3.86 4.30
C GLY A 224 11.97 3.59 4.32
N GLN A 225 11.52 2.35 4.50
CA GLN A 225 10.10 2.03 4.66
C GLN A 225 9.66 2.30 6.11
N ARG A 226 8.63 3.13 6.27
CA ARG A 226 8.11 3.55 7.59
C ARG A 226 6.71 3.01 7.90
N ARG A 227 6.24 2.06 7.08
CA ARG A 227 4.86 1.54 7.11
C ARG A 227 4.87 0.05 6.86
N LEU A 228 4.10 -0.67 7.66
CA LEU A 228 3.92 -2.10 7.47
C LEU A 228 2.68 -2.39 6.63
N PHE A 229 2.86 -3.29 5.66
CA PHE A 229 1.75 -3.92 4.97
C PHE A 229 1.25 -5.13 5.78
N VAL A 230 -0.05 -5.13 6.07
CA VAL A 230 -0.76 -6.24 6.72
C VAL A 230 -1.91 -6.65 5.82
N LEU A 231 -2.14 -7.95 5.70
CA LEU A 231 -3.26 -8.50 4.95
C LEU A 231 -4.32 -9.01 5.93
N TRP A 232 -5.51 -8.45 5.87
CA TRP A 232 -6.66 -8.96 6.61
C TRP A 232 -7.31 -10.10 5.82
N THR A 233 -7.35 -11.28 6.41
CA THR A 233 -7.73 -12.51 5.72
C THR A 233 -9.16 -12.91 6.04
N ARG A 234 -9.58 -12.80 7.30
CA ARG A 234 -10.89 -13.29 7.75
C ARG A 234 -11.51 -12.41 8.82
N ALA A 235 -12.79 -12.10 8.70
CA ALA A 235 -13.60 -11.54 9.78
C ALA A 235 -14.61 -12.56 10.30
N VAL A 236 -14.91 -12.52 11.60
CA VAL A 236 -15.93 -13.32 12.27
C VAL A 236 -16.77 -12.43 13.16
N THR A 237 -18.05 -12.30 12.84
CA THR A 237 -18.98 -11.49 13.61
C THR A 237 -19.34 -12.15 14.95
N PRO A 238 -19.83 -11.39 15.95
CA PRO A 238 -20.33 -11.96 17.19
C PRO A 238 -21.48 -12.97 16.98
N ALA A 239 -22.24 -12.84 15.89
CA ALA A 239 -23.30 -13.76 15.49
C ALA A 239 -22.77 -15.07 14.85
N GLY A 240 -21.45 -15.22 14.68
CA GLY A 240 -20.83 -16.42 14.10
C GLY A 240 -20.74 -16.41 12.58
N VAL A 241 -21.05 -15.29 11.92
CA VAL A 241 -20.91 -15.13 10.47
C VAL A 241 -19.45 -14.89 10.14
N ALA A 242 -18.87 -15.71 9.25
CA ALA A 242 -17.48 -15.58 8.83
C ALA A 242 -17.39 -15.15 7.38
N ILE A 243 -16.49 -14.22 7.09
CA ILE A 243 -16.24 -13.72 5.73
C ILE A 243 -14.73 -13.61 5.45
N SER A 244 -14.35 -13.93 4.22
CA SER A 244 -12.98 -13.75 3.73
C SER A 244 -12.82 -12.32 3.21
N LEU A 245 -11.88 -11.59 3.78
CA LEU A 245 -11.69 -10.17 3.46
C LEU A 245 -10.72 -9.95 2.29
N ALA A 246 -9.61 -10.71 2.27
CA ALA A 246 -8.49 -10.53 1.33
C ALA A 246 -8.11 -9.04 1.13
N SER A 247 -8.14 -8.25 2.20
CA SER A 247 -8.14 -6.80 2.14
C SER A 247 -6.90 -6.22 2.83
N PRO A 248 -6.21 -5.22 2.23
CA PRO A 248 -5.03 -4.64 2.82
C PRO A 248 -5.37 -3.77 4.02
N ALA A 249 -4.43 -3.68 4.96
CA ALA A 249 -4.51 -2.72 6.04
C ALA A 249 -4.27 -1.30 5.53
N ALA A 250 -4.91 -0.37 6.21
CA ALA A 250 -4.74 1.07 6.06
C ALA A 250 -4.61 1.72 7.45
N ASP A 251 -4.11 2.96 7.49
CA ASP A 251 -4.15 3.77 8.70
C ASP A 251 -5.52 4.43 8.89
N ALA A 252 -5.69 5.17 10.00
CA ALA A 252 -6.92 5.90 10.29
C ALA A 252 -7.31 6.94 9.20
N LEU A 253 -6.36 7.34 8.35
CA LEU A 253 -6.57 8.27 7.22
C LEU A 253 -6.74 7.53 5.88
N GLY A 254 -6.75 6.20 5.86
CA GLY A 254 -6.90 5.40 4.64
C GLY A 254 -5.61 5.25 3.81
N ARG A 255 -4.45 5.69 4.30
CA ARG A 255 -3.17 5.44 3.61
C ARG A 255 -2.80 3.96 3.75
N ALA A 256 -2.22 3.37 2.71
CA ALA A 256 -1.84 1.96 2.69
C ALA A 256 -0.85 1.59 3.81
N GLY A 257 -1.13 0.47 4.48
CA GLY A 257 -0.43 0.04 5.68
C GLY A 257 -0.60 1.01 6.85
N PHE A 258 -0.01 0.68 7.99
CA PHE A 258 0.03 1.58 9.14
C PHE A 258 1.46 1.78 9.64
N ASP A 259 1.67 2.92 10.28
CA ASP A 259 2.91 3.35 10.91
C ASP A 259 3.12 2.65 12.26
N GLY A 260 4.29 2.84 12.87
CA GLY A 260 4.62 2.31 14.18
C GLY A 260 5.95 2.85 14.68
N ASP A 261 6.38 2.37 15.84
CA ASP A 261 7.71 2.63 16.36
C ASP A 261 8.74 1.84 15.54
N ILE A 262 9.76 2.52 14.99
CA ILE A 262 10.73 1.90 14.09
C ILE A 262 12.03 1.72 14.84
N ASP A 263 12.47 0.47 14.95
CA ASP A 263 13.83 0.15 15.40
C ASP A 263 14.72 -0.07 14.17
N THR A 264 15.65 0.86 13.96
CA THR A 264 16.62 0.78 12.87
C THR A 264 17.77 -0.16 13.18
N HIS A 265 17.84 -0.68 14.41
CA HIS A 265 18.94 -1.49 14.93
C HIS A 265 20.29 -0.80 14.72
N PHE A 266 20.34 0.53 14.84
CA PHE A 266 21.52 1.32 14.46
C PHE A 266 22.79 0.86 15.21
N TRP A 267 22.69 0.58 16.51
CA TRP A 267 23.84 0.13 17.30
C TRP A 267 24.27 -1.29 16.96
N ASP A 268 23.34 -2.20 16.65
CA ASP A 268 23.68 -3.53 16.17
C ASP A 268 24.33 -3.49 14.79
N ARG A 269 23.95 -2.50 13.96
CA ARG A 269 24.47 -2.29 12.61
C ARG A 269 25.82 -1.59 12.59
N PHE A 270 25.99 -0.52 13.33
CA PHE A 270 27.14 0.36 13.20
C PHE A 270 28.03 0.40 14.45
N GLY A 271 27.60 -0.21 15.56
CA GLY A 271 28.33 -0.15 16.83
C GLY A 271 29.73 -0.75 16.75
N ALA A 272 29.89 -1.93 16.13
CA ALA A 272 31.20 -2.57 16.00
C ALA A 272 32.17 -1.76 15.12
N ALA A 273 31.70 -1.29 13.96
CA ALA A 273 32.50 -0.46 13.07
C ALA A 273 32.89 0.88 13.71
N PHE A 274 31.99 1.47 14.51
CA PHE A 274 32.25 2.69 15.26
C PHE A 274 33.32 2.49 16.33
N LEU A 275 33.24 1.41 17.12
CA LEU A 275 34.25 1.08 18.12
C LEU A 275 35.61 0.79 17.48
N LEU A 276 35.63 0.06 16.37
CA LEU A 276 36.87 -0.21 15.64
C LEU A 276 37.49 1.07 15.09
N SER A 277 36.67 1.99 14.56
CA SER A 277 37.14 3.31 14.11
C SER A 277 37.77 4.13 15.24
N ILE A 278 37.25 4.05 16.47
CA ILE A 278 37.85 4.72 17.63
C ILE A 278 39.19 4.08 18.00
N VAL A 279 39.30 2.75 17.94
CA VAL A 279 40.56 2.04 18.21
C VAL A 279 41.61 2.35 17.13
N ASP A 280 41.23 2.35 15.86
CA ASP A 280 42.10 2.73 14.75
C ASP A 280 42.59 4.19 14.91
N ASP A 281 41.70 5.13 15.23
CA ASP A 281 42.07 6.53 15.48
C ASP A 281 42.95 6.69 16.73
N GLY A 282 42.68 5.92 17.79
CA GLY A 282 43.45 5.94 19.04
C GLY A 282 44.87 5.37 18.87
N THR A 283 45.01 4.26 18.15
CA THR A 283 46.32 3.67 17.82
C THR A 283 47.12 4.56 16.89
N TYR A 284 46.48 5.19 15.90
CA TYR A 284 47.12 6.19 15.04
C TYR A 284 47.61 7.40 15.85
N ALA A 285 46.83 7.93 16.80
CA ALA A 285 47.27 9.04 17.64
C ALA A 285 48.48 8.71 18.54
N LEU A 286 48.68 7.42 18.86
CA LEU A 286 49.78 6.92 19.68
C LEU A 286 51.03 6.57 18.85
N VAL A 287 50.87 6.06 17.63
CA VAL A 287 51.96 5.54 16.77
C VAL A 287 52.33 6.51 15.64
N GLY A 288 51.39 7.32 15.16
CA GLY A 288 51.47 8.13 13.94
C GLY A 288 51.85 9.60 14.11
N ARG A 289 52.42 10.01 15.25
CA ARG A 289 52.88 11.42 15.44
C ARG A 289 54.08 11.83 14.55
N ASP A 290 54.73 10.89 13.86
CA ASP A 290 55.94 11.17 13.06
C ASP A 290 55.73 11.19 11.53
N ALA A 291 54.50 11.09 11.01
CA ALA A 291 54.25 11.12 9.56
C ALA A 291 53.36 12.31 9.16
N GLY A 292 54.00 13.39 8.71
CA GLY A 292 53.37 14.61 8.21
C GLY A 292 52.67 14.46 6.86
N SER A 293 51.60 13.67 6.79
CA SER A 293 50.71 13.64 5.62
C SER A 293 49.25 13.61 6.05
N ALA A 294 48.56 14.72 5.80
CA ALA A 294 47.09 14.80 5.76
C ALA A 294 46.58 14.01 4.54
N SER A 295 46.78 12.70 4.52
CA SER A 295 46.19 11.80 3.53
C SER A 295 44.76 11.50 3.94
N ALA A 296 43.81 11.80 3.06
CA ALA A 296 42.40 11.45 3.21
C ALA A 296 42.28 9.97 3.62
N ARG A 297 41.72 9.75 4.82
CA ARG A 297 41.68 8.44 5.47
C ARG A 297 40.75 7.50 4.70
N LEU A 298 41.29 6.40 4.18
CA LEU A 298 40.46 5.27 3.76
C LEU A 298 40.01 4.52 5.02
N PRO A 299 38.72 4.12 5.14
CA PRO A 299 38.29 3.19 6.17
C PRO A 299 39.18 1.94 6.14
N SER A 300 39.55 1.41 7.31
CA SER A 300 40.27 0.14 7.38
C SER A 300 39.43 -0.97 6.73
N ASP A 301 40.08 -1.92 6.04
CA ASP A 301 39.38 -3.04 5.38
C ASP A 301 38.46 -3.79 6.38
N ALA A 302 38.87 -3.83 7.65
CA ALA A 302 38.09 -4.39 8.75
C ALA A 302 36.79 -3.61 9.04
N ALA A 303 36.81 -2.27 8.99
CA ALA A 303 35.60 -1.45 9.12
C ALA A 303 34.66 -1.61 7.90
N GLY A 304 35.23 -1.76 6.70
CA GLY A 304 34.48 -2.05 5.47
C GLY A 304 33.77 -3.42 5.52
N ILE A 305 34.45 -4.46 5.98
CA ILE A 305 33.88 -5.81 6.14
C ILE A 305 32.82 -5.84 7.25
N ALA A 306 33.07 -5.16 8.38
CA ALA A 306 32.09 -5.04 9.46
C ALA A 306 30.79 -4.38 8.97
N LEU A 307 30.90 -3.32 8.17
CA LEU A 307 29.77 -2.62 7.57
C LEU A 307 29.01 -3.48 6.56
N GLN A 308 29.71 -4.25 5.72
CA GLN A 308 29.08 -5.15 4.75
C GLN A 308 28.25 -6.25 5.42
N ASN A 309 28.75 -6.79 6.53
CA ASN A 309 28.04 -7.81 7.29
C ASN A 309 26.83 -7.25 8.06
N SER A 310 26.90 -5.98 8.47
CA SER A 310 25.90 -5.37 9.35
C SER A 310 24.82 -4.56 8.61
N VAL A 311 25.08 -4.11 7.38
CA VAL A 311 24.08 -3.43 6.54
C VAL A 311 22.81 -4.26 6.35
N ASN A 312 22.94 -5.59 6.40
CA ASN A 312 21.87 -6.55 6.16
C ASN A 312 20.89 -6.74 7.32
N ILE A 313 21.12 -6.15 8.49
CA ILE A 313 20.14 -6.20 9.59
C ILE A 313 18.93 -5.33 9.20
N PRO A 314 17.73 -5.92 9.00
CA PRO A 314 16.56 -5.16 8.60
C PRO A 314 16.04 -4.32 9.78
N PRO A 315 15.40 -3.17 9.52
CA PRO A 315 14.66 -2.47 10.55
C PRO A 315 13.41 -3.26 10.93
N SER A 316 13.00 -3.17 12.19
CA SER A 316 11.70 -3.66 12.66
C SER A 316 10.76 -2.51 12.96
N LEU A 317 9.46 -2.80 12.94
CA LEU A 317 8.39 -1.89 13.34
C LEU A 317 7.54 -2.58 14.38
N ARG A 318 7.32 -1.86 15.47
CA ARG A 318 6.50 -2.27 16.60
C ARG A 318 5.24 -1.42 16.64
N ARG A 319 4.10 -2.06 16.85
CA ARG A 319 2.83 -1.37 17.08
C ARG A 319 2.18 -1.95 18.33
N ALA A 320 1.76 -1.06 19.23
CA ALA A 320 1.12 -1.45 20.48
C ALA A 320 -0.31 -1.95 20.24
N GLN A 321 -0.77 -2.81 21.14
CA GLN A 321 -2.19 -3.14 21.27
C GLN A 321 -3.03 -1.88 21.53
N GLY A 322 -4.31 -1.94 21.18
CA GLY A 322 -5.26 -0.83 21.29
C GLY A 322 -5.08 0.24 20.22
N SER A 323 -4.08 0.12 19.33
CA SER A 323 -3.90 1.07 18.23
C SER A 323 -5.07 1.00 17.25
N GLU A 324 -5.54 2.18 16.83
CA GLU A 324 -6.51 2.29 15.76
C GLU A 324 -5.84 2.06 14.40
N VAL A 325 -6.44 1.17 13.62
CA VAL A 325 -6.07 0.81 12.25
C VAL A 325 -7.34 0.72 11.42
N SER A 326 -7.20 0.66 10.11
CA SER A 326 -8.31 0.51 9.19
C SER A 326 -8.08 -0.68 8.26
N ILE A 327 -9.18 -1.27 7.80
CA ILE A 327 -9.19 -2.30 6.76
C ILE A 327 -9.72 -1.61 5.51
N PHE A 328 -8.91 -1.52 4.47
CA PHE A 328 -9.37 -0.99 3.19
C PHE A 328 -9.98 -2.13 2.39
N VAL A 329 -11.29 -2.06 2.12
CA VAL A 329 -12.02 -3.13 1.43
C VAL A 329 -11.57 -3.19 -0.01
N ALA A 330 -10.88 -4.26 -0.39
CA ALA A 330 -10.37 -4.44 -1.74
C ALA A 330 -11.36 -5.12 -2.70
N GLN A 331 -12.39 -5.76 -2.15
CA GLN A 331 -13.39 -6.53 -2.91
C GLN A 331 -14.76 -6.43 -2.23
N ASP A 332 -15.83 -6.54 -3.01
CA ASP A 332 -17.17 -6.48 -2.47
C ASP A 332 -17.45 -7.67 -1.53
N PHE A 333 -18.04 -7.39 -0.38
CA PHE A 333 -18.46 -8.38 0.60
C PHE A 333 -19.97 -8.58 0.53
N ASP A 334 -20.38 -9.75 0.07
CA ASP A 334 -21.78 -10.13 -0.07
C ASP A 334 -22.24 -11.01 1.10
N PHE A 335 -23.26 -10.54 1.82
CA PHE A 335 -23.88 -11.23 2.94
C PHE A 335 -25.31 -11.73 2.63
N SER A 336 -25.76 -11.65 1.38
CA SER A 336 -27.12 -12.01 0.96
C SER A 336 -27.48 -13.47 1.22
N SER A 337 -26.48 -14.35 1.30
CA SER A 337 -26.67 -15.77 1.60
C SER A 337 -26.89 -16.06 3.10
N VAL A 338 -26.58 -15.11 3.98
CA VAL A 338 -26.59 -15.33 5.44
C VAL A 338 -27.64 -14.47 6.15
N TYR A 339 -27.88 -13.25 5.68
CA TYR A 339 -28.88 -12.35 6.24
C TYR A 339 -30.12 -12.27 5.35
N ALA A 340 -31.28 -12.06 5.99
CA ALA A 340 -32.56 -11.81 5.32
C ALA A 340 -33.32 -10.72 6.07
N LEU A 341 -34.13 -9.94 5.34
CA LEU A 341 -34.98 -8.92 5.92
C LEU A 341 -36.38 -9.48 6.18
N GLN A 342 -36.91 -9.25 7.37
CA GLN A 342 -38.27 -9.63 7.75
C GLN A 342 -39.07 -8.37 8.07
N ALA A 343 -40.27 -8.25 7.49
CA ALA A 343 -41.20 -7.18 7.85
C ALA A 343 -41.66 -7.38 9.30
N ARG A 344 -41.69 -6.28 10.05
CA ARG A 344 -42.13 -6.25 11.45
C ARG A 344 -43.63 -6.15 11.57
#